data_AF-X1V012-F1
#
_entry.id   AF-X1V012-F1
#
_cell.length_a   1.000
_cell.length_b   1.000
_cell.length_c   1.000
_cell.angle_alpha   90.00
_cell.angle_beta   90.00
_cell.angle_gamma   90.00
#
_symmetry.space_group_name_H-M   'P 1'
#
loop_
_entity.id
_entity.type
_entity.pdbx_description
1 polymer ?
#
loop_
_entity_poly.entity_id
_entity_poly.type
_entity_poly.pdbx_seq_one_letter_code
_entity_poly.pdbx_strand_id
1 'polypeptide(L)'
;MPLELGIWRIDQDLTRINVSSLDQEERLEEFLDKDISIASPNWMVIGRQANTDYGKYVDLLAIDRDGNLIIIELKKNKTPREVVAQLLDYASWVKELKDEDIAGIYETYVRKYHPEKANILLDESFCKRFNLQEMPEALNESHQLVIVASKLDESTERIVTYLAEEHNVPINVIFFRVFKD
;
A
#
# COMPACT_ATOMS: atom_id res chain seq x y z
N MET A 1 -28.14 -11.11 -6.80
CA MET A 1 -27.38 -11.84 -7.84
C MET A 1 -25.94 -11.35 -7.77
N PRO A 2 -24.92 -12.20 -7.59
CA PRO A 2 -23.55 -11.74 -7.73
C PRO A 2 -23.30 -11.39 -9.20
N LEU A 3 -22.74 -10.22 -9.45
CA LEU A 3 -22.33 -9.80 -10.78
C LEU A 3 -21.07 -10.62 -11.15
N GLU A 4 -21.16 -11.51 -12.14
CA GLU A 4 -19.99 -12.20 -12.67
C GLU A 4 -19.34 -11.36 -13.78
N LEU A 5 -18.17 -10.80 -13.49
CA LEU A 5 -17.35 -10.09 -14.47
C LEU A 5 -16.54 -11.12 -15.29
N GLY A 6 -16.75 -11.16 -16.60
CA GLY A 6 -15.89 -11.87 -17.54
C GLY A 6 -14.84 -10.95 -18.15
N ILE A 7 -13.61 -11.44 -18.32
CA ILE A 7 -12.54 -10.75 -19.04
C ILE A 7 -12.14 -11.61 -20.24
N TRP A 8 -11.98 -10.98 -21.40
CA TRP A 8 -11.53 -11.60 -22.63
C TRP A 8 -10.33 -10.84 -23.20
N ARG A 9 -9.31 -11.58 -23.67
CA ARG A 9 -8.23 -11.04 -24.51
C ARG A 9 -8.67 -11.10 -25.96
N ILE A 10 -8.47 -10.00 -26.69
CA ILE A 10 -8.76 -9.89 -28.11
C ILE A 10 -7.45 -9.57 -28.81
N ASP A 11 -6.75 -10.61 -29.28
CA ASP A 11 -5.60 -10.48 -30.17
C ASP A 11 -5.99 -10.97 -31.57
N GLN A 12 -5.48 -12.14 -31.99
CA GLN A 12 -5.93 -12.83 -33.20
C GLN A 12 -7.23 -13.62 -32.96
N ASP A 13 -7.39 -14.19 -31.77
CA ASP A 13 -8.58 -14.94 -31.33
C ASP A 13 -9.16 -14.34 -30.03
N LEU A 14 -10.45 -14.61 -29.80
CA LEU A 14 -11.16 -14.23 -28.56
C LEU A 14 -10.94 -15.30 -27.49
N THR A 15 -10.03 -15.06 -26.54
CA THR A 15 -9.74 -15.99 -25.44
C THR A 15 -10.27 -15.45 -24.12
N ARG A 16 -11.10 -16.23 -23.42
CA ARG A 16 -11.54 -15.87 -22.07
C ARG A 16 -10.38 -16.01 -21.09
N ILE A 17 -10.07 -14.94 -20.37
CA ILE A 17 -9.07 -14.97 -19.30
C ILE A 17 -9.76 -15.39 -18.00
N ASN A 18 -9.20 -16.39 -17.32
CA ASN A 18 -9.76 -16.89 -16.08
C ASN A 18 -9.22 -16.12 -14.88
N VAL A 19 -10.07 -15.95 -13.87
CA VAL A 19 -9.64 -15.46 -12.55
C VAL A 19 -8.70 -16.50 -11.95
N SER A 20 -7.56 -16.03 -11.44
CA SER A 20 -6.57 -16.82 -10.71
C SER A 20 -6.37 -16.25 -9.31
N SER A 21 -5.64 -16.95 -8.47
CA SER A 21 -5.12 -16.44 -7.20
C SER A 21 -3.64 -16.08 -7.31
N LEU A 22 -3.17 -15.20 -6.42
CA LEU A 22 -1.75 -15.05 -6.13
C LEU A 22 -1.32 -16.12 -5.13
N ASP A 23 -0.18 -16.76 -5.37
CA ASP A 23 0.31 -17.86 -4.54
C ASP A 23 0.88 -17.35 -3.20
N GLN A 24 1.48 -16.14 -3.21
CA GLN A 24 2.22 -15.54 -2.09
C GLN A 24 1.96 -14.04 -1.98
N GLU A 25 1.87 -13.52 -0.75
CA GLU A 25 1.74 -12.08 -0.45
C GLU A 25 2.97 -11.30 -0.88
N GLU A 26 4.16 -11.90 -0.77
CA GLU A 26 5.42 -11.34 -1.26
C GLU A 26 5.36 -10.96 -2.75
N ARG A 27 4.66 -11.74 -3.60
CA ARG A 27 4.48 -11.39 -5.02
C ARG A 27 3.57 -10.17 -5.20
N LEU A 28 2.54 -10.02 -4.37
CA LEU A 28 1.70 -8.82 -4.38
C LEU A 28 2.52 -7.60 -3.97
N GLU A 29 3.33 -7.75 -2.93
CA GLU A 29 4.23 -6.72 -2.44
C GLU A 29 5.22 -6.28 -3.53
N GLU A 30 5.87 -7.23 -4.22
CA GLU A 30 6.75 -6.92 -5.35
C GLU A 30 6.04 -6.19 -6.49
N PHE A 31 4.78 -6.54 -6.78
CA PHE A 31 4.03 -5.89 -7.84
C PHE A 31 3.65 -4.45 -7.48
N LEU A 32 3.21 -4.23 -6.24
CA LEU A 32 2.88 -2.89 -5.75
C LEU A 32 4.12 -2.01 -5.56
N ASP A 33 5.25 -2.60 -5.16
CA ASP A 33 6.55 -1.93 -5.13
C ASP A 33 7.01 -1.47 -6.52
N LYS A 34 6.79 -2.31 -7.54
CA LYS A 34 7.10 -1.97 -8.94
C LYS A 34 6.12 -0.96 -9.53
N ASP A 35 4.83 -1.12 -9.25
CA ASP A 35 3.77 -0.27 -9.77
C ASP A 35 2.64 -0.11 -8.75
N ILE A 36 2.77 0.93 -7.92
CA ILE A 36 1.78 1.26 -6.90
C ILE A 36 0.46 1.77 -7.49
N SER A 37 0.42 2.11 -8.79
CA SER A 37 -0.81 2.56 -9.45
C SER A 37 -1.88 1.48 -9.51
N ILE A 38 -1.49 0.21 -9.35
CA ILE A 38 -2.41 -0.93 -9.15
C ILE A 38 -3.33 -0.68 -7.95
N ALA A 39 -2.82 -0.06 -6.88
CA ALA A 39 -3.61 0.33 -5.72
C ALA A 39 -4.09 1.79 -5.83
N SER A 40 -3.19 2.73 -6.14
CA SER A 40 -3.53 4.14 -6.32
C SER A 40 -2.48 4.87 -7.17
N PRO A 41 -2.90 5.63 -8.20
CA PRO A 41 -1.98 6.41 -9.01
C PRO A 41 -1.37 7.61 -8.27
N ASN A 42 -1.89 7.95 -7.09
CA ASN A 42 -1.48 9.13 -6.31
C ASN A 42 -0.49 8.81 -5.19
N TRP A 43 0.08 7.60 -5.16
CA TRP A 43 1.02 7.19 -4.14
C TRP A 43 2.44 6.98 -4.69
N MET A 44 3.42 7.10 -3.81
CA MET A 44 4.80 6.71 -4.02
C MET A 44 5.23 5.77 -2.90
N VAL A 45 5.72 4.58 -3.22
CA VAL A 45 6.29 3.69 -2.20
C VAL A 45 7.61 4.29 -1.70
N ILE A 46 7.73 4.38 -0.38
CA ILE A 46 8.93 4.88 0.30
C ILE A 46 9.52 3.85 1.27
N GLY A 47 8.80 2.78 1.56
CA GLY A 47 9.24 1.71 2.46
C GLY A 47 8.66 0.37 2.04
N ARG A 48 9.46 -0.68 2.19
CA ARG A 48 9.03 -2.07 2.02
C ARG A 48 9.61 -2.91 3.15
N GLN A 49 8.76 -3.67 3.83
CA GLN A 49 9.12 -4.39 5.06
C GLN A 49 9.82 -3.45 6.07
N ALA A 50 9.25 -2.25 6.26
CA ALA A 50 9.83 -1.19 7.08
C ALA A 50 9.71 -1.57 8.56
N ASN A 51 10.85 -1.77 9.24
CA ASN A 51 10.87 -2.16 10.65
C ASN A 51 10.28 -1.06 11.54
N THR A 52 9.45 -1.47 12.48
CA THR A 52 8.97 -0.62 13.56
C THR A 52 9.81 -0.82 14.81
N ASP A 53 9.80 0.17 15.71
CA ASP A 53 10.50 0.07 17.00
C ASP A 53 9.92 -1.01 17.92
N TYR A 54 8.73 -1.53 17.57
CA TYR A 54 8.04 -2.59 18.30
C TYR A 54 8.37 -4.00 17.79
N GLY A 55 9.36 -4.14 16.90
CA GLY A 55 9.86 -5.44 16.43
C GLY A 55 8.95 -6.12 15.39
N LYS A 56 8.08 -5.35 14.73
CA LYS A 56 7.31 -5.79 13.56
C LYS A 56 7.74 -4.99 12.33
N TYR A 57 7.11 -5.24 11.20
CA TYR A 57 7.35 -4.51 9.96
C TYR A 57 6.03 -4.14 9.29
N VAL A 58 6.01 -2.96 8.67
CA VAL A 58 4.96 -2.54 7.74
C VAL A 58 5.27 -3.16 6.37
N ASP A 59 4.32 -3.85 5.74
CA ASP A 59 4.52 -4.46 4.42
C ASP A 59 4.97 -3.42 3.40
N LEU A 60 4.15 -2.39 3.18
CA LEU A 60 4.52 -1.23 2.36
C LEU A 60 4.16 0.07 3.08
N LEU A 61 5.09 1.03 3.04
CA LEU A 61 4.85 2.41 3.43
C LEU A 61 4.91 3.27 2.18
N ALA A 62 3.88 4.06 1.94
CA ALA A 62 3.83 5.00 0.84
C ALA A 62 3.61 6.43 1.34
N ILE A 63 3.80 7.39 0.45
CA ILE A 63 3.51 8.81 0.66
C ILE A 63 2.63 9.30 -0.50
N ASP A 64 1.66 10.17 -0.20
CA ASP A 64 0.86 10.85 -1.23
C ASP A 64 1.46 12.20 -1.63
N ARG A 65 0.79 12.86 -2.57
CA ARG A 65 1.21 14.17 -3.10
C ARG A 65 1.24 15.28 -2.05
N ASP A 66 0.48 15.16 -0.97
CA ASP A 66 0.38 16.16 0.09
C ASP A 66 1.35 15.86 1.24
N GLY A 67 2.16 14.80 1.13
CA GLY A 67 3.14 14.42 2.15
C GLY A 67 2.58 13.51 3.26
N ASN A 68 1.34 13.05 3.13
CA ASN A 68 0.74 12.13 4.12
C ASN A 68 1.23 10.71 3.90
N LEU A 69 1.40 9.96 4.99
CA LEU A 69 1.85 8.57 4.93
C LEU A 69 0.68 7.60 4.74
N ILE A 70 0.91 6.54 3.99
CA ILE A 70 -0.06 5.49 3.72
C ILE A 70 0.55 4.17 4.17
N ILE A 71 -0.05 3.59 5.20
CA ILE A 71 0.32 2.32 5.79
C ILE A 71 -0.45 1.25 5.04
N ILE A 72 0.25 0.39 4.31
CA ILE A 72 -0.37 -0.61 3.45
C ILE A 72 -0.06 -1.99 4.01
N GLU A 73 -1.11 -2.71 4.38
CA GLU A 73 -1.05 -4.10 4.83
C GLU A 73 -1.65 -5.01 3.75
N LEU A 74 -0.92 -6.06 3.38
CA LEU A 74 -1.27 -6.93 2.28
C LEU A 74 -1.92 -8.23 2.76
N LYS A 75 -2.98 -8.66 2.10
CA LYS A 75 -3.59 -9.98 2.32
C LYS A 75 -3.93 -10.67 1.01
N LYS A 76 -3.35 -11.85 0.76
CA LYS A 76 -3.59 -12.57 -0.50
C LYS A 76 -4.99 -13.14 -0.63
N ASN A 77 -5.60 -13.51 0.49
CA ASN A 77 -6.89 -14.21 0.56
C ASN A 77 -7.80 -13.51 1.58
N LYS A 78 -8.41 -14.29 2.48
CA LYS A 78 -9.20 -13.83 3.61
C LYS A 78 -8.37 -12.90 4.51
N THR A 79 -8.98 -11.80 4.91
CA THR A 79 -8.43 -10.80 5.83
C THR A 79 -8.84 -11.16 7.26
N PRO A 80 -7.98 -11.85 8.03
CA PRO A 80 -8.30 -12.15 9.43
C PRO A 80 -8.48 -10.82 10.18
N ARG A 81 -9.37 -10.76 11.16
CA ARG A 81 -9.73 -9.51 11.87
C ARG A 81 -8.50 -8.82 12.49
N GLU A 82 -7.48 -9.62 12.78
CA GLU A 82 -6.16 -9.24 13.29
C GLU A 82 -5.46 -8.21 12.40
N VAL A 83 -5.78 -8.16 11.10
CA VAL A 83 -5.25 -7.15 10.16
C VAL A 83 -5.53 -5.72 10.62
N VAL A 84 -6.70 -5.48 11.24
CA VAL A 84 -7.05 -4.15 11.74
C VAL A 84 -6.18 -3.81 12.95
N ALA A 85 -5.93 -4.78 13.84
CA ALA A 85 -5.06 -4.57 14.98
C ALA A 85 -3.61 -4.30 14.54
N GLN A 86 -3.12 -4.97 13.49
CA GLN A 86 -1.81 -4.70 12.90
C GLN A 86 -1.72 -3.28 12.34
N LEU A 87 -2.70 -2.86 11.56
CA LEU A 87 -2.72 -1.50 11.00
C LEU A 87 -2.78 -0.41 12.09
N LEU A 88 -3.56 -0.61 13.15
CA LEU A 88 -3.63 0.32 14.28
C LEU A 88 -2.30 0.38 15.06
N ASP A 89 -1.64 -0.77 15.24
CA ASP A 89 -0.31 -0.86 15.85
C ASP A 89 0.72 -0.08 15.01
N TYR A 90 0.73 -0.28 13.70
CA TYR A 90 1.60 0.45 12.78
C TYR A 90 1.28 1.94 12.73
N ALA A 91 0.00 2.33 12.75
CA ALA A 91 -0.40 3.73 12.80
C ALA A 91 0.11 4.44 14.06
N SER A 92 0.14 3.73 15.20
CA SER A 92 0.71 4.27 16.43
C SER A 92 2.20 4.56 16.33
N TRP A 93 2.95 3.75 15.56
CA TRP A 93 4.37 3.99 15.27
C TRP A 93 4.56 5.10 14.22
N VAL A 94 3.83 5.02 13.09
CA VAL A 94 3.93 5.99 11.99
C VAL A 94 3.62 7.40 12.45
N LYS A 95 2.69 7.58 13.39
CA LYS A 95 2.36 8.88 13.97
C LYS A 95 3.57 9.62 14.56
N GLU A 96 4.55 8.90 15.09
CA GLU A 96 5.71 9.49 15.77
C GLU A 96 6.88 9.77 14.81
N LEU A 97 6.78 9.35 13.54
CA LEU A 97 7.81 9.56 12.54
C LEU A 97 7.92 11.03 12.15
N LYS A 98 9.14 11.55 12.20
CA LYS A 98 9.51 12.87 11.70
C LYS A 98 10.11 12.78 10.31
N ASP A 99 10.27 13.92 9.64
CA ASP A 99 10.83 14.02 8.30
C ASP A 99 12.18 13.29 8.15
N GLU A 100 13.05 13.36 9.17
CA GLU A 100 14.34 12.67 9.19
C GLU A 100 14.19 11.14 9.24
N ASP A 101 13.21 10.63 9.98
CA ASP A 101 12.92 9.20 10.06
C ASP A 101 12.37 8.70 8.72
N ILE A 102 11.47 9.47 8.11
CA ILE A 102 10.87 9.16 6.79
C ILE A 102 11.96 9.12 5.71
N ALA A 103 12.88 10.09 5.71
CA ALA A 103 14.03 10.09 4.82
C ALA A 103 14.93 8.87 5.03
N GLY A 104 15.18 8.48 6.29
CA GLY A 104 15.97 7.29 6.62
C GLY A 104 15.30 5.97 6.20
N ILE A 105 13.97 5.87 6.35
CA ILE A 105 13.18 4.74 5.84
C ILE A 105 13.34 4.63 4.32
N TYR A 106 13.19 5.76 3.61
CA TYR A 106 13.37 5.83 2.17
C TYR A 106 14.78 5.40 1.74
N GLU A 107 15.82 5.94 2.36
CA GLU A 107 17.21 5.59 2.05
C GLU A 107 17.46 4.08 2.22
N THR A 108 16.96 3.49 3.31
CA THR A 108 17.07 2.06 3.60
C THR A 108 16.34 1.22 2.54
N TYR A 109 15.12 1.64 2.19
CA TYR A 109 14.29 1.00 1.19
C TYR A 109 14.95 0.99 -0.19
N VAL A 110 15.41 2.14 -0.66
CA VAL A 110 16.02 2.26 -1.98
C VAL A 110 17.32 1.48 -2.06
N ARG A 111 18.18 1.55 -1.03
CA ARG A 111 19.43 0.76 -1.00
C ARG A 111 19.19 -0.75 -1.08
N LYS A 112 18.12 -1.24 -0.44
CA LYS A 112 17.82 -2.67 -0.36
C LYS A 112 17.09 -3.19 -1.61
N TYR A 113 16.12 -2.43 -2.12
CA TYR A 113 15.18 -2.91 -3.15
C TYR A 113 15.39 -2.27 -4.53
N HIS A 114 15.97 -1.06 -4.59
CA HIS A 114 16.18 -0.29 -5.83
C HIS A 114 17.61 0.30 -5.87
N PRO A 115 18.66 -0.54 -5.83
CA PRO A 115 20.05 -0.08 -5.67
C PRO A 115 20.52 0.87 -6.78
N GLU A 116 19.88 0.83 -7.95
CA GLU A 116 20.13 1.77 -9.05
C GLU A 116 19.72 3.21 -8.73
N LYS A 117 18.89 3.41 -7.71
CA LYS A 117 18.43 4.72 -7.22
C LYS A 117 19.06 5.11 -5.86
N ALA A 118 20.02 4.34 -5.34
CA ALA A 118 20.53 4.48 -3.97
C ALA A 118 21.13 5.86 -3.62
N ASN A 119 21.45 6.70 -4.61
CA ASN A 119 21.98 8.06 -4.44
C ASN A 119 20.92 9.16 -4.67
N ILE A 120 19.68 8.79 -4.99
CA ILE A 120 18.58 9.73 -5.19
C ILE A 120 17.91 9.92 -3.82
N LEU A 121 17.70 11.19 -3.45
CA LEU A 121 17.07 11.55 -2.18
C LEU A 121 15.54 11.47 -2.27
N LEU A 122 14.88 11.46 -1.11
CA LEU A 122 13.42 11.37 -1.01
C LEU A 122 12.74 12.54 -1.74
N ASP A 123 13.22 13.76 -1.52
CA ASP A 123 12.70 15.00 -2.11
C ASP A 123 12.75 14.98 -3.64
N GLU A 124 13.87 14.55 -4.22
CA GLU A 124 14.03 14.42 -5.68
C GLU A 124 13.05 13.40 -6.26
N SER A 125 12.95 12.22 -5.63
CA SER A 125 12.01 11.18 -6.06
C SER A 125 10.56 11.61 -5.92
N PHE A 126 10.22 12.30 -4.83
CA PHE A 126 8.89 12.85 -4.57
C PHE A 126 8.49 13.87 -5.64
N CYS A 127 9.35 14.88 -5.87
CA CYS A 127 9.11 15.93 -6.85
C CYS A 127 8.95 15.35 -8.26
N LYS A 128 9.81 14.39 -8.63
CA LYS A 128 9.72 13.68 -9.90
C LYS A 128 8.43 12.88 -10.03
N ARG A 129 8.03 12.16 -8.99
CA ARG A 129 6.85 11.27 -9.00
C ARG A 129 5.53 12.04 -9.13
N PHE A 130 5.45 13.20 -8.48
CA PHE A 130 4.23 14.02 -8.44
C PHE A 130 4.28 15.23 -9.38
N ASN A 131 5.36 15.38 -10.15
CA ASN A 131 5.61 16.51 -11.04
C ASN A 131 5.47 17.86 -10.31
N LEU A 132 6.19 17.97 -9.20
CA LEU A 132 6.24 19.15 -8.33
C LEU A 132 7.63 19.80 -8.41
N GLN A 133 7.71 21.07 -8.03
CA GLN A 133 8.99 21.77 -7.91
C GLN A 133 9.67 21.50 -6.56
N GLU A 134 8.86 21.41 -5.51
CA GLU A 134 9.32 21.27 -4.13
C GLU A 134 8.41 20.28 -3.39
N MET A 135 8.96 19.61 -2.38
CA MET A 135 8.24 18.75 -1.44
C MET A 135 7.59 19.62 -0.35
N PRO A 136 6.45 19.21 0.25
CA PRO A 136 5.86 19.93 1.38
C PRO A 136 6.86 20.18 2.53
N GLU A 137 6.72 21.31 3.22
CA GLU A 137 7.60 21.69 4.34
C GLU A 137 7.48 20.77 5.56
N ALA A 138 6.29 20.18 5.77
CA ALA A 138 6.04 19.21 6.82
C ALA A 138 5.50 17.93 6.18
N LEU A 139 6.06 16.79 6.56
CA LEU A 139 5.53 15.49 6.18
C LEU A 139 4.69 14.90 7.31
N ASN A 140 3.84 13.93 6.95
CA ASN A 140 3.10 13.10 7.91
C ASN A 140 2.18 13.90 8.86
N GLU A 141 1.63 15.03 8.40
CA GLU A 141 0.59 15.76 9.15
C GLU A 141 -0.67 14.91 9.36
N SER A 142 -0.90 13.95 8.45
CA SER A 142 -1.85 12.86 8.63
C SER A 142 -1.34 11.56 8.00
N HIS A 143 -2.01 10.45 8.30
CA HIS A 143 -1.73 9.16 7.67
C HIS A 143 -3.00 8.35 7.44
N GLN A 144 -2.94 7.42 6.49
CA GLN A 144 -4.03 6.53 6.10
C GLN A 144 -3.65 5.07 6.36
N LEU A 145 -4.64 4.26 6.72
CA LEU A 145 -4.50 2.83 6.95
C LEU A 145 -5.18 2.11 5.79
N VAL A 146 -4.45 1.27 5.05
CA VAL A 146 -4.97 0.64 3.84
C VAL A 146 -4.75 -0.86 3.90
N ILE A 147 -5.83 -1.62 3.74
CA ILE A 147 -5.78 -3.06 3.50
C ILE A 147 -5.87 -3.29 2.00
N VAL A 148 -4.87 -3.95 1.40
CA VAL A 148 -4.97 -4.42 0.00
C VAL A 148 -5.21 -5.92 0.01
N ALA A 149 -6.40 -6.35 -0.44
CA ALA A 149 -6.83 -7.73 -0.34
C ALA A 149 -7.61 -8.24 -1.57
N SER A 150 -7.62 -9.55 -1.80
CA SER A 150 -8.49 -10.13 -2.84
C SER A 150 -9.93 -10.29 -2.37
N LYS A 151 -10.15 -10.40 -1.06
CA LYS A 151 -11.46 -10.48 -0.41
C LYS A 151 -11.38 -10.05 1.05
N LEU A 152 -12.46 -9.47 1.55
CA LEU A 152 -12.64 -9.08 2.95
C LEU A 152 -13.58 -10.08 3.65
N ASP A 153 -13.25 -10.47 4.88
CA ASP A 153 -14.18 -11.24 5.73
C ASP A 153 -15.19 -10.31 6.40
N GLU A 154 -16.43 -10.78 6.61
CA GLU A 154 -17.54 -9.99 7.19
C GLU A 154 -17.18 -9.35 8.53
N SER A 155 -16.39 -10.04 9.37
CA SER A 155 -15.96 -9.47 10.64
C SER A 155 -15.03 -8.28 10.46
N THR A 156 -14.16 -8.33 9.46
CA THR A 156 -13.19 -7.28 9.16
C THR A 156 -13.89 -6.10 8.52
N GLU A 157 -14.82 -6.35 7.59
CA GLU A 157 -15.70 -5.34 7.00
C GLU A 157 -16.43 -4.55 8.08
N ARG A 158 -17.14 -5.24 8.99
CA ARG A 158 -17.87 -4.59 10.08
C ARG A 158 -16.97 -3.72 10.97
N ILE A 159 -15.74 -4.15 11.25
CA ILE A 159 -14.79 -3.37 12.08
C ILE A 159 -14.28 -2.15 11.32
N VAL A 160 -13.87 -2.32 10.07
CA VAL A 160 -13.40 -1.21 9.22
C VAL A 160 -14.50 -0.15 9.06
N THR A 161 -15.72 -0.57 8.73
CA THR A 161 -16.88 0.34 8.61
C THR A 161 -17.13 1.09 9.91
N TYR A 162 -17.13 0.40 11.06
CA TYR A 162 -17.31 1.05 12.36
C TYR A 162 -16.23 2.11 12.64
N LEU A 163 -14.95 1.79 12.38
CA LEU A 163 -13.85 2.72 12.61
C LEU A 163 -13.90 3.92 11.66
N ALA A 164 -14.23 3.69 10.39
CA ALA A 164 -14.31 4.73 9.38
C ALA A 164 -15.52 5.66 9.59
N GLU A 165 -16.72 5.11 9.75
CA GLU A 165 -17.97 5.88 9.77
C GLU A 165 -18.26 6.52 11.14
N GLU A 166 -17.98 5.80 12.24
CA GLU A 166 -18.34 6.29 13.58
C GLU A 166 -17.19 7.06 14.26
N HIS A 167 -15.94 6.77 13.89
CA HIS A 167 -14.75 7.35 14.54
C HIS A 167 -13.85 8.15 13.60
N ASN A 168 -14.20 8.27 12.31
CA ASN A 168 -13.41 8.97 11.29
C ASN A 168 -11.94 8.49 11.23
N VAL A 169 -11.69 7.22 11.54
CA VAL A 169 -10.38 6.62 11.33
C VAL A 169 -10.17 6.49 9.82
N PRO A 170 -9.05 6.98 9.26
CA PRO A 170 -8.78 6.95 7.82
C PRO A 170 -8.35 5.55 7.35
N ILE A 171 -9.19 4.54 7.62
CA ILE A 171 -8.98 3.15 7.27
C ILE A 171 -9.80 2.78 6.03
N ASN A 172 -9.13 2.21 5.02
CA ASN A 172 -9.74 1.86 3.74
C ASN A 172 -9.33 0.46 3.28
N VAL A 173 -10.13 -0.12 2.38
CA VAL A 173 -9.85 -1.42 1.76
C VAL A 173 -9.82 -1.26 0.24
N ILE A 174 -8.74 -1.73 -0.37
CA ILE A 174 -8.58 -1.81 -1.82
C ILE A 174 -8.63 -3.28 -2.23
N PHE A 175 -9.54 -3.59 -3.16
CA PHE A 175 -9.68 -4.92 -3.72
C PHE A 175 -8.88 -5.09 -5.00
N PHE A 176 -8.09 -6.15 -5.10
CA PHE A 176 -7.45 -6.55 -6.35
C PHE A 176 -7.99 -7.89 -6.86
N ARG A 177 -7.87 -8.11 -8.17
CA ARG A 177 -8.17 -9.40 -8.81
C ARG A 177 -7.03 -9.80 -9.72
N VAL A 178 -6.71 -11.08 -9.72
CA VAL A 178 -5.62 -11.65 -10.51
C VAL A 178 -6.25 -12.45 -11.64
N PHE A 179 -5.71 -12.27 -12.84
CA PHE A 179 -6.13 -12.97 -14.03
C PHE A 179 -4.92 -13.69 -14.62
N LYS A 180 -5.11 -14.94 -15.05
CA LYS A 180 -4.04 -15.72 -15.67
C LYS A 180 -4.46 -16.12 -17.09
N ASP A 181 -3.53 -15.90 -17.99
CA ASP A 181 -3.58 -16.25 -19.41
C ASP A 181 -2.84 -17.58 -19.64
#